data_AF-A0A7J9DCD7-F1
#
_entry.id   AF-A0A7J9DCD7-F1
#
_cell.length_a   1.000
_cell.length_b   1.000
_cell.length_c   1.000
_cell.angle_alpha   90.00
_cell.angle_beta   90.00
_cell.angle_gamma   90.00
#
_symmetry.space_group_name_H-M   'P 1'
#
loop_
_entity.id
_entity.type
_entity.pdbx_description
1 polymer ?
#
loop_
_entity_poly.entity_id
_entity_poly.type
_entity_poly.pdbx_seq_one_letter_code
_entity_poly.pdbx_strand_id
1 'polypeptide(L)'
;MDLVRSLGADEVLDYKTPEGVALKSPSGRKYDVIIHCAHNIPWSTFSANLTPKGKVVNTTPGFGTLMSVAAKKISCSKKQLIPLFTSPKKENLD
;
A
#
# COMPACT_ATOMS: atom_id res chain seq x y z
N MET A 1 10.17 12.88 -10.18
CA MET A 1 9.80 12.84 -8.75
C MET A 1 9.21 14.14 -8.25
N ASP A 2 9.47 15.25 -8.95
CA ASP A 2 9.13 16.59 -8.51
C ASP A 2 7.62 16.85 -8.47
N LEU A 3 6.84 16.21 -9.35
CA LEU A 3 5.37 16.26 -9.27
C LEU A 3 4.86 15.70 -7.94
N VAL A 4 5.34 14.54 -7.50
CA VAL A 4 4.86 13.93 -6.25
C VAL A 4 5.31 14.76 -5.04
N ARG A 5 6.51 15.35 -5.11
CA ARG A 5 6.99 16.28 -4.08
C ARG A 5 6.16 17.57 -4.04
N SER A 6 5.79 18.13 -5.18
CA SER A 6 4.98 19.37 -5.23
C SER A 6 3.56 19.17 -4.70
N LEU A 7 3.06 17.93 -4.69
CA LEU A 7 1.80 17.54 -4.04
C LEU A 7 1.92 17.43 -2.51
N GLY A 8 3.09 17.68 -1.93
CA GLY A 8 3.32 17.72 -0.48
C GLY A 8 3.86 16.43 0.14
N ALA A 9 4.41 15.51 -0.66
CA ALA A 9 5.03 14.30 -0.11
C ALA A 9 6.39 14.59 0.55
N ASP A 10 6.57 14.20 1.81
CA ASP A 10 7.84 14.31 2.53
C ASP A 10 8.95 13.42 1.94
N GLU A 11 8.58 12.20 1.52
CA GLU A 11 9.48 11.22 0.93
C GLU A 11 8.85 10.68 -0.36
N VAL A 12 9.66 10.63 -1.42
CA VAL A 12 9.25 10.08 -2.71
C VAL A 12 10.24 8.99 -3.11
N LEU A 13 9.71 7.80 -3.37
CA LEU A 13 10.48 6.62 -3.75
C LEU A 13 10.37 6.36 -5.25
N ASP A 14 11.49 6.04 -5.89
CA ASP A 14 11.47 5.46 -7.23
C ASP A 14 11.21 3.97 -7.15
N TYR A 15 10.03 3.55 -7.60
CA TYR A 15 9.62 2.15 -7.59
C TYR A 15 10.52 1.23 -8.43
N LYS A 16 11.40 1.78 -9.29
CA LYS A 16 12.40 1.02 -10.05
C LYS A 16 13.67 0.71 -9.25
N THR A 17 13.90 1.43 -8.15
CA THR A 17 15.05 1.19 -7.28
C THR A 17 14.78 0.03 -6.31
N PRO A 18 15.81 -0.67 -5.81
CA PRO A 18 15.64 -1.72 -4.81
C PRO A 18 14.86 -1.24 -3.57
N GLU A 19 15.12 -0.02 -3.12
CA GLU A 19 14.45 0.61 -1.97
C GLU A 19 12.97 0.86 -2.26
N GLY A 20 12.64 1.33 -3.46
CA GLY A 20 11.26 1.55 -3.90
C GLY A 20 10.49 0.26 -4.09
N VAL A 21 11.10 -0.79 -4.67
CA VAL A 21 10.50 -2.14 -4.76
C VAL A 21 10.20 -2.69 -3.37
N ALA A 22 11.11 -2.44 -2.41
CA ALA A 22 10.94 -2.86 -1.03
C ALA A 22 9.98 -1.97 -0.22
N LEU A 23 9.45 -0.87 -0.79
CA LEU A 23 8.64 0.14 -0.10
C LEU A 23 9.33 0.64 1.18
N LYS A 24 10.65 0.82 1.16
CA LYS A 24 11.41 1.18 2.34
C LYS A 24 11.52 2.70 2.46
N SER A 25 11.01 3.26 3.56
CA SER A 25 11.20 4.68 3.86
C SER A 25 12.69 5.03 3.99
N PRO A 26 13.18 6.10 3.32
CA PRO A 26 14.55 6.59 3.47
C PRO A 26 14.92 6.96 4.91
N SER A 27 13.97 7.51 5.68
CA SER A 27 14.14 7.79 7.12
C SER A 27 13.88 6.59 8.04
N GLY A 28 13.65 5.40 7.48
CA GLY A 28 13.43 4.17 8.25
C GLY A 28 12.07 4.07 8.93
N ARG A 29 11.12 4.96 8.58
CA ARG A 29 9.77 4.93 9.14
C ARG A 29 9.03 3.65 8.78
N LYS A 30 8.18 3.21 9.71
CA LYS A 30 7.17 2.18 9.46
C LYS A 30 5.82 2.86 9.26
N TYR A 31 5.00 2.30 8.39
CA TYR A 31 3.72 2.88 8.02
C TYR A 31 2.60 2.33 8.92
N ASP A 32 1.80 3.23 9.48
CA ASP A 32 0.54 2.85 10.13
C ASP A 32 -0.55 2.54 9.11
N VAL A 33 -0.56 3.27 8.00
CA VAL A 33 -1.49 3.09 6.89
C VAL A 33 -0.74 3.16 5.57
N ILE A 34 -1.02 2.22 4.68
CA ILE A 34 -0.61 2.25 3.27
C ILE A 34 -1.87 2.32 2.43
N ILE A 35 -2.00 3.35 1.59
CA ILE A 35 -3.03 3.43 0.56
C ILE A 35 -2.41 2.87 -0.72
N HIS A 36 -2.81 1.66 -1.09
CA HIS A 36 -2.28 0.96 -2.26
C HIS A 36 -3.22 1.16 -3.45
N CYS A 37 -2.74 1.92 -4.44
CA CYS A 37 -3.42 2.15 -5.72
C CYS A 37 -2.67 1.55 -6.92
N ALA A 38 -1.58 0.82 -6.67
CA ALA A 38 -0.79 0.16 -7.71
C ALA A 38 -1.27 -1.30 -7.92
N HIS A 39 -0.50 -2.09 -8.65
CA HIS A 39 -0.81 -3.51 -8.88
C HIS A 39 0.40 -4.40 -8.54
N ASN A 40 0.13 -5.69 -8.32
CA ASN A 40 1.14 -6.75 -8.23
C ASN A 40 2.21 -6.60 -7.14
N ILE A 41 1.88 -5.95 -6.01
CA ILE A 41 2.77 -5.91 -4.84
C ILE A 41 2.34 -6.99 -3.84
N PRO A 42 3.23 -7.93 -3.46
CA PRO A 42 2.86 -9.00 -2.54
C PRO A 42 2.68 -8.49 -1.11
N TRP A 43 1.84 -9.19 -0.34
CA TRP A 43 1.56 -8.85 1.06
C TRP A 43 2.84 -8.74 1.91
N SER A 44 3.83 -9.60 1.67
CA SER A 44 5.10 -9.62 2.41
C SER A 44 5.83 -8.28 2.36
N THR A 45 5.84 -7.61 1.20
CA THR A 45 6.47 -6.29 1.02
C THR A 45 5.80 -5.24 1.90
N PHE A 46 4.47 -5.21 1.97
CA PHE A 46 3.76 -4.32 2.88
C PHE A 46 4.05 -4.68 4.34
N SER A 47 3.91 -5.96 4.68
CA SER A 47 4.05 -6.45 6.06
C SER A 47 5.40 -6.13 6.69
N ALA A 48 6.47 -6.14 5.88
CA ALA A 48 7.81 -5.79 6.32
C ALA A 48 7.94 -4.31 6.73
N ASN A 49 7.11 -3.43 6.17
CA ASN A 49 7.18 -1.97 6.37
C ASN A 49 6.04 -1.40 7.22
N LEU A 50 5.06 -2.21 7.63
CA LEU A 50 3.98 -1.79 8.52
C LEU A 50 4.39 -1.79 10.00
N THR A 51 3.78 -0.89 10.77
CA THR A 51 3.79 -0.96 12.23
C THR A 51 3.05 -2.22 12.73
N PRO A 52 3.17 -2.61 14.01
CA PRO A 52 2.55 -3.84 14.52
C PRO A 52 1.01 -3.93 14.34
N LYS A 53 0.33 -2.79 14.22
CA LYS A 53 -1.12 -2.67 13.96
C LYS A 53 -1.44 -2.02 12.61
N GLY A 54 -0.44 -1.96 11.72
CA GLY A 54 -0.56 -1.25 10.46
C GLY A 54 -1.58 -1.88 9.50
N LYS A 55 -2.13 -1.04 8.63
CA LYS A 55 -3.20 -1.39 7.70
C LYS A 55 -2.79 -1.07 6.27
N VAL A 56 -3.19 -1.93 5.33
CA VAL A 56 -3.12 -1.65 3.90
C VAL A 56 -4.55 -1.49 3.39
N VAL A 57 -4.89 -0.32 2.87
CA VAL A 57 -6.14 -0.08 2.16
C VAL A 57 -5.84 -0.28 0.68
N ASN A 58 -6.37 -1.35 0.08
CA ASN A 58 -6.14 -1.68 -1.32
C ASN A 58 -7.33 -1.23 -2.18
N THR A 59 -7.11 -0.25 -3.07
CA THR A 59 -8.14 0.27 -3.98
C THR A 59 -8.24 -0.53 -5.29
N THR A 60 -7.30 -1.42 -5.53
CA THR A 60 -7.26 -2.33 -6.70
C THR A 60 -7.34 -3.80 -6.25
N PRO A 61 -8.40 -4.20 -5.52
CA PRO A 61 -8.50 -5.55 -4.97
C PRO A 61 -8.59 -6.61 -6.07
N GLY A 62 -7.63 -7.55 -6.08
CA GLY A 62 -7.63 -8.74 -6.92
C GLY A 62 -7.74 -10.02 -6.10
N PHE A 63 -7.70 -11.18 -6.78
CA PHE A 63 -7.80 -12.49 -6.12
C PHE A 63 -6.75 -12.69 -5.01
N GLY A 64 -5.49 -12.29 -5.26
CA GLY A 64 -4.42 -12.37 -4.26
C GLY A 64 -4.68 -11.52 -3.01
N THR A 65 -5.36 -10.37 -3.15
CA THR A 65 -5.79 -9.54 -2.02
C THR A 65 -6.81 -10.29 -1.17
N LEU A 66 -7.82 -10.88 -1.79
CA LEU A 66 -8.87 -11.62 -1.08
C LEU A 66 -8.30 -12.82 -0.31
N MET A 67 -7.39 -13.59 -0.93
CA MET A 67 -6.68 -14.69 -0.26
C MET A 67 -5.88 -14.21 0.95
N SER A 68 -5.18 -13.08 0.81
CA SER A 68 -4.43 -12.48 1.91
C SER A 68 -5.34 -12.02 3.06
N VAL A 69 -6.51 -11.45 2.76
CA VAL A 69 -7.52 -11.08 3.77
C VAL A 69 -8.01 -12.32 4.52
N ALA A 70 -8.37 -13.38 3.81
CA ALA A 70 -8.85 -14.63 4.40
C ALA A 70 -7.80 -15.24 5.35
N ALA A 71 -6.55 -15.38 4.87
CA ALA A 71 -5.43 -15.89 5.67
C ALA A 71 -5.20 -15.06 6.96
N LYS A 72 -5.39 -13.74 6.88
CA LYS A 72 -5.24 -12.82 8.03
C LYS A 72 -6.33 -12.96 9.06
N LYS A 73 -7.56 -13.15 8.61
CA LYS A 73 -8.70 -13.38 9.49
C LYS A 73 -8.54 -14.69 10.25
N ILE A 74 -8.06 -15.74 9.57
CA ILE A 74 -7.77 -17.05 10.17
C ILE A 74 -6.61 -16.97 11.17
N SER A 75 -5.53 -16.26 10.83
CA SER A 75 -4.35 -16.11 11.69
C SER A 75 -4.51 -15.04 12.78
N CYS A 76 -5.68 -14.42 12.94
CA CYS A 76 -5.93 -13.32 13.88
C CYS A 76 -4.87 -12.21 13.81
N SER A 77 -4.41 -11.90 12.60
CA SER A 77 -3.30 -10.96 12.40
C SER A 77 -3.69 -9.55 12.81
N LYS A 78 -2.86 -8.91 13.65
CA LYS A 78 -3.02 -7.49 14.01
C LYS A 78 -2.75 -6.53 12.84
N LYS A 79 -1.99 -6.98 11.83
CA LYS A 79 -1.80 -6.25 10.57
C LYS A 79 -2.91 -6.61 9.58
N GLN A 80 -3.64 -5.62 9.10
CA GLN A 80 -4.83 -5.84 8.28
C GLN A 80 -4.62 -5.45 6.82
N LEU A 81 -5.29 -6.17 5.92
CA LEU A 81 -5.47 -5.80 4.52
C LEU A 81 -6.97 -5.52 4.34
N ILE A 82 -7.31 -4.35 3.82
CA ILE A 82 -8.68 -3.86 3.69
C ILE A 82 -8.93 -3.60 2.21
N PRO A 83 -9.74 -4.44 1.52
CA PRO A 83 -10.12 -4.18 0.15
C PRO A 83 -11.13 -3.03 0.10
N LEU A 84 -10.86 -2.03 -0.75
CA LEU A 84 -11.78 -0.94 -1.08
C LEU A 84 -12.15 -1.07 -2.56
N PHE A 85 -13.42 -1.35 -2.83
CA PHE A 85 -13.93 -1.38 -4.20
C PHE A 85 -14.33 0.04 -4.61
N THR A 86 -13.67 0.58 -5.63
CA THR A 86 -13.95 1.92 -6.17
C THR A 86 -14.54 1.82 -7.56
N SER A 87 -15.55 2.64 -7.86
CA SER A 87 -16.05 2.89 -9.21
C SER A 87 -15.90 4.38 -9.51
N PRO A 88 -14.68 4.84 -9.87
CA PRO A 88 -14.42 6.26 -10.07
C PRO A 88 -15.21 6.77 -11.27
N LYS A 89 -15.94 7.85 -11.07
CA LYS A 89 -16.61 8.56 -12.15
C LYS A 89 -15.60 9.43 -12.91
N LYS A 90 -15.84 9.65 -14.20
CA LYS A 90 -14.99 10.52 -15.04
C LYS A 90 -15.31 12.01 -14.91
N GLU A 91 -16.30 12.35 -14.10
CA GLU A 91 -16.73 13.73 -13.86
C GLU A 91 -15.54 14.55 -13.32
N ASN A 92 -15.16 15.63 -14.00
CA ASN A 92 -14.03 16.53 -13.65
C ASN A 92 -12.60 15.98 -13.89
N LEU A 93 -12.42 14.98 -14.76
CA LEU A 93 -11.12 14.62 -15.32
C LEU A 93 -10.92 15.38 -16.66
N ASP A 94 -10.70 16.68 -16.57
CA ASP A 94 -10.37 17.53 -17.74
C ASP A 94 -8.96 17.26 -18.28
#